data_AF-A0A961IUP6-F1
#
_entry.id   AF-A0A961IUP6-F1
#
_cell.length_a   1.000
_cell.length_b   1.000
_cell.length_c   1.000
_cell.angle_alpha   90.00
_cell.angle_beta   90.00
_cell.angle_gamma   90.00
#
_symmetry.space_group_name_H-M   'P 1'
#
loop_
_entity.id
_entity.type
_entity.pdbx_description
1 polymer ?
#
loop_
_entity_poly.entity_id
_entity_poly.type
_entity_poly.pdbx_seq_one_letter_code
_entity_poly.pdbx_strand_id
1 'polypeptide(L)'
;WNWVIAGLVFLMGVSIRHFFNTHHAHGGYLWWTWGVTAALFVAAVWLSTLGQEYQSWEESDARAFTPWEQRFAEAEGFEDVAGLVMGNCSMCHAREPAWDGIGTAPKGVLLETEADVAAHAKRIYLQAGLTHAMPPPSASFMEPEDRAAIVAWYLDAAG
;
A
#
# COMPACT_ATOMS: atom_id res chain seq x y z
N TRP A 1 1.98 13.37 -4.26
CA TRP A 1 2.83 14.15 -3.34
C TRP A 1 4.32 13.76 -3.34
N ASN A 2 4.71 12.59 -3.84
CA ASN A 2 6.11 12.10 -3.77
C ASN A 2 7.17 13.10 -4.30
N TRP A 3 6.89 13.82 -5.39
CA TRP A 3 7.80 14.84 -5.94
C TRP A 3 7.91 16.09 -5.05
N VAL A 4 6.84 16.47 -4.36
CA VAL A 4 6.85 17.60 -3.41
C VAL A 4 7.70 17.25 -2.20
N ILE A 5 7.55 16.04 -1.65
CA ILE A 5 8.38 15.54 -0.54
C ILE A 5 9.85 15.48 -0.96
N ALA A 6 10.16 14.99 -2.17
CA ALA A 6 11.52 15.00 -2.70
C ALA A 6 12.11 16.42 -2.78
N GLY A 7 11.31 17.40 -3.21
CA GLY A 7 11.70 18.82 -3.20
C GLY A 7 12.00 19.35 -1.80
N LEU A 8 11.17 19.02 -0.80
CA LEU A 8 11.40 19.40 0.60
C LEU A 8 12.70 18.80 1.15
N VAL A 9 12.98 17.52 0.85
CA VAL A 9 14.22 16.85 1.25
C VAL A 9 15.43 17.48 0.59
N PHE A 10 15.34 17.82 -0.69
CA PHE A 10 16.40 18.55 -1.38
C PHE A 10 16.68 19.91 -0.72
N LEU A 11 15.63 20.69 -0.40
CA LEU A 11 15.76 21.98 0.27
C LEU A 11 16.37 21.87 1.67
N MET A 12 16.06 20.80 2.42
CA MET A 12 16.74 20.52 3.70
C MET A 12 18.24 20.31 3.51
N GLY A 13 18.66 19.59 2.46
CA GLY A 13 20.07 19.45 2.11
C GLY A 13 20.73 20.81 1.80
N VAL A 14 20.04 21.69 1.08
CA VAL A 14 20.52 23.04 0.75
C VAL A 14 20.67 23.90 2.01
N SER A 15 19.70 23.91 2.93
CA SER A 15 19.76 24.70 4.17
C SER A 15 20.87 24.22 5.11
N ILE A 16 21.05 22.90 5.25
CA ILE A 16 22.14 22.32 6.05
C ILE A 16 23.49 22.67 5.43
N ARG A 17 23.65 22.51 4.11
CA ARG A 17 24.89 22.86 3.41
C ARG A 17 25.20 24.35 3.50
N HIS A 18 24.17 25.20 3.47
CA HIS A 18 24.34 26.65 3.63
C HIS A 18 24.93 26.99 5.02
N PHE A 19 24.44 26.37 6.09
CA PHE A 19 25.00 26.53 7.44
C PHE A 19 26.50 26.21 7.49
N PHE A 20 26.87 25.00 7.03
CA PHE A 20 28.24 24.54 7.11
C PHE A 20 29.17 25.33 6.19
N ASN A 21 28.75 25.67 4.97
CA ASN A 21 29.57 26.45 4.05
C ASN A 21 29.87 27.84 4.64
N THR A 22 28.88 28.50 5.24
CA THR A 22 29.11 29.82 5.86
C THR A 22 29.98 29.73 7.09
N HIS A 23 29.77 28.73 7.95
CA HIS A 23 30.60 28.53 9.14
C HIS A 23 32.06 28.20 8.80
N HIS A 24 32.31 27.30 7.85
CA HIS A 24 33.66 26.94 7.42
C HIS A 24 34.37 28.07 6.64
N ALA A 25 33.62 29.00 6.04
CA ALA A 25 34.16 30.22 5.43
C ALA A 25 34.52 31.31 6.47
N HIS A 26 34.66 30.95 7.75
CA HIS A 26 34.85 31.86 8.88
C HIS A 26 33.71 32.86 9.10
N GLY A 27 32.52 32.58 8.57
CA GLY A 27 31.29 33.28 8.95
C GLY A 27 30.79 32.85 10.33
N GLY A 28 29.77 33.55 10.83
CA GLY A 28 29.10 33.19 12.08
C GLY A 28 28.17 31.97 11.94
N TYR A 29 27.60 31.53 13.07
CA TYR A 29 26.62 30.45 13.10
C TYR A 29 25.24 30.95 12.63
N LEU A 30 24.77 30.46 11.48
CA LEU A 30 23.45 30.78 10.92
C LEU A 30 22.35 29.86 11.50
N TRP A 31 22.06 29.95 12.80
CA TRP A 31 21.09 29.05 13.47
C TRP A 31 19.69 29.03 12.83
N TRP A 32 19.31 30.07 12.08
CA TRP A 32 18.03 30.11 11.37
C TRP A 32 17.86 28.98 10.33
N THR A 33 18.96 28.48 9.73
CA THR A 33 18.88 27.41 8.72
C THR A 33 18.41 26.09 9.33
N TRP A 34 18.71 25.85 10.61
CA TRP A 34 18.17 24.73 11.37
C TRP A 34 16.67 24.87 11.61
N GLY A 35 16.20 26.09 11.89
CA GLY A 35 14.76 26.39 11.96
C GLY A 35 14.04 26.10 10.64
N VAL A 36 14.62 26.52 9.52
CA VAL A 36 14.09 26.21 8.17
C VAL A 36 14.11 24.71 7.90
N THR A 37 15.19 24.01 8.24
CA THR A 37 15.30 22.56 8.08
C THR A 37 14.23 21.83 8.89
N ALA A 38 14.01 22.21 10.15
CA ALA A 38 12.97 21.64 11.00
C ALA A 38 11.56 21.90 10.45
N ALA A 39 11.30 23.12 9.95
CA ALA A 39 10.01 23.45 9.33
C ALA A 39 9.75 22.62 8.06
N LEU A 40 10.76 22.45 7.20
CA LEU A 40 10.68 21.59 6.01
C LEU A 40 10.43 20.13 6.38
N PHE A 41 11.06 19.63 7.45
CA PHE A 41 10.84 18.29 7.95
C PHE A 41 9.40 18.09 8.44
N VAL A 42 8.88 19.02 9.26
CA VAL A 42 7.49 18.97 9.75
C VAL A 42 6.50 19.03 8.58
N ALA A 43 6.75 19.87 7.59
CA ALA A 43 5.92 19.94 6.38
C ALA A 43 5.92 18.62 5.60
N ALA A 44 7.07 17.94 5.48
CA ALA A 44 7.18 16.65 4.83
C ALA A 44 6.42 15.55 5.61
N VAL A 45 6.54 15.53 6.93
CA VAL A 45 5.80 14.61 7.81
C VAL A 45 4.30 14.83 7.67
N TRP A 46 3.83 16.07 7.76
CA TRP A 46 2.42 16.40 7.60
C TRP A 46 1.89 16.02 6.22
N LEU A 47 2.64 16.31 5.16
CA LEU A 47 2.22 15.94 3.80
C LEU A 47 2.11 14.42 3.61
N SER A 48 2.92 13.64 4.33
CA SER A 48 2.85 12.18 4.34
C SER A 48 1.57 11.64 4.97
N THR A 49 0.86 12.40 5.82
CA THR A 49 -0.37 11.92 6.46
C THR A 49 -1.62 12.17 5.62
N LEU A 50 -1.57 13.08 4.64
CA LEU A 50 -2.74 13.52 3.86
C LEU A 50 -3.19 12.55 2.75
N GLY A 51 -2.53 11.42 2.55
CA GLY A 51 -2.75 10.51 1.41
C GLY A 51 -3.34 9.14 1.77
N GLN A 52 -3.85 8.96 2.98
CA GLN A 52 -4.31 7.65 3.48
C GLN A 52 -5.84 7.47 3.45
N GLU A 53 -6.58 8.33 2.76
CA GLU A 53 -8.02 8.11 2.56
C GLU A 53 -8.24 7.02 1.51
N TYR A 54 -8.56 5.82 1.98
CA TYR A 54 -9.12 4.77 1.15
C TYR A 54 -10.63 4.95 1.03
N GLN A 55 -11.22 4.38 -0.02
CA GLN A 55 -12.68 4.26 -0.12
C GLN A 55 -13.21 3.52 1.10
N SER A 56 -14.39 3.88 1.59
CA SER A 56 -15.04 3.14 2.67
C SER A 56 -15.37 1.71 2.25
N TRP A 57 -15.74 0.86 3.20
CA TRP A 57 -16.14 -0.51 2.89
C TRP A 57 -17.41 -0.49 2.01
N GLU A 58 -18.39 0.31 2.41
CA GLU A 58 -19.66 0.49 1.70
C GLU A 58 -19.46 1.06 0.30
N GLU A 59 -18.52 2.00 0.14
CA GLU A 59 -18.20 2.56 -1.17
C GLU A 59 -17.59 1.52 -2.12
N SER A 60 -16.73 0.63 -1.63
CA SER A 60 -16.13 -0.41 -2.48
C SER A 60 -17.12 -1.55 -2.76
N ASP A 61 -17.92 -1.94 -1.78
CA ASP A 61 -18.93 -2.98 -1.94
C ASP A 61 -20.03 -2.56 -2.95
N ALA A 62 -20.46 -1.29 -2.89
CA ALA A 62 -21.54 -0.79 -3.73
C ALA A 62 -21.07 -0.26 -5.11
N ARG A 63 -19.76 -0.12 -5.36
CA ARG A 63 -19.32 0.44 -6.65
C ARG A 63 -19.47 -0.59 -7.77
N ALA A 64 -19.71 -0.08 -8.97
CA ALA A 64 -19.62 -0.89 -10.17
C ALA A 64 -18.15 -1.33 -10.42
N PHE A 65 -17.99 -2.56 -10.86
CA PHE A 65 -16.72 -3.05 -11.38
C PHE A 65 -16.31 -2.23 -12.62
N THR A 66 -15.02 -1.95 -12.74
CA THR A 66 -14.43 -1.52 -14.00
C THR A 66 -14.42 -2.70 -14.98
N PRO A 67 -14.28 -2.47 -16.30
CA PRO A 67 -14.20 -3.56 -17.28
C PRO A 67 -13.08 -4.58 -17.00
N TRP A 68 -11.98 -4.12 -16.40
CA TRP A 68 -10.90 -5.00 -15.96
C TRP A 68 -11.35 -5.89 -14.81
N GLU A 69 -11.92 -5.30 -13.76
CA GLU A 69 -12.37 -6.04 -12.57
C GLU A 69 -13.50 -7.00 -12.90
N GLN A 70 -14.44 -6.56 -13.75
CA GLN A 70 -15.57 -7.37 -14.19
C GLN A 70 -15.11 -8.67 -14.85
N ARG A 71 -14.05 -8.61 -15.67
CA ARG A 71 -13.46 -9.81 -16.30
C ARG A 71 -12.97 -10.83 -15.27
N PHE A 72 -12.44 -10.40 -14.13
CA PHE A 72 -12.00 -11.30 -13.06
C PHE A 72 -13.15 -11.72 -12.16
N ALA A 73 -14.11 -10.84 -11.92
CA ALA A 73 -15.28 -11.11 -11.09
C ALA A 73 -16.26 -12.11 -11.75
N GLU A 74 -16.33 -12.12 -13.09
CA GLU A 74 -17.17 -13.04 -13.87
C GLU A 74 -16.47 -14.36 -14.22
N ALA A 75 -15.18 -14.50 -13.89
CA ALA A 75 -14.43 -15.71 -14.17
C ALA A 75 -14.87 -16.87 -13.28
N GLU A 76 -14.75 -18.09 -13.79
CA GLU A 76 -15.12 -19.30 -13.04
C GLU A 76 -14.29 -19.42 -11.75
N GLY A 77 -14.96 -19.75 -10.64
CA GLY A 77 -14.33 -19.89 -9.33
C GLY A 77 -14.00 -18.57 -8.62
N PHE A 78 -14.42 -17.42 -9.13
CA PHE A 78 -14.16 -16.13 -8.46
C PHE A 78 -14.74 -16.07 -7.05
N GLU A 79 -15.98 -16.53 -6.84
CA GLU A 79 -16.64 -16.49 -5.52
C GLU A 79 -15.84 -17.26 -4.46
N ASP A 80 -15.36 -18.47 -4.82
CA ASP A 80 -14.50 -19.28 -3.95
C ASP A 80 -13.18 -18.57 -3.67
N VAL A 81 -12.53 -18.02 -4.70
CA VAL A 81 -11.26 -17.29 -4.55
C VAL A 81 -11.43 -16.03 -3.70
N ALA A 82 -12.51 -15.28 -3.88
CA ALA A 82 -12.82 -14.11 -3.09
C ALA A 82 -13.01 -14.49 -1.61
N GLY A 83 -13.73 -15.58 -1.34
CA GLY A 83 -13.87 -16.15 0.00
C GLY A 83 -12.53 -16.55 0.62
N LEU A 84 -11.67 -17.24 -0.14
CA LEU A 84 -10.33 -17.64 0.30
C LEU A 84 -9.44 -16.42 0.62
N VAL A 85 -9.46 -15.42 -0.24
CA VAL A 85 -8.66 -14.20 -0.07
C VAL A 85 -9.17 -13.40 1.13
N MET A 86 -10.48 -13.18 1.25
CA MET A 86 -11.05 -12.46 2.39
C MET A 86 -10.79 -13.22 3.70
N GLY A 87 -10.90 -14.55 3.72
CA GLY A 87 -10.63 -15.35 4.90
C GLY A 87 -9.16 -15.34 5.35
N ASN A 88 -8.21 -15.26 4.42
CA ASN A 88 -6.78 -15.40 4.72
C ASN A 88 -5.98 -14.08 4.70
N CYS A 89 -6.49 -13.03 4.07
CA CYS A 89 -5.72 -11.80 3.81
C CYS A 89 -6.33 -10.56 4.46
N SER A 90 -7.66 -10.49 4.64
CA SER A 90 -8.34 -9.29 5.15
C SER A 90 -7.84 -8.86 6.53
N MET A 91 -7.46 -9.79 7.40
CA MET A 91 -6.91 -9.52 8.74
C MET A 91 -5.77 -8.48 8.75
N CYS A 92 -4.93 -8.49 7.71
CA CYS A 92 -3.84 -7.52 7.55
C CYS A 92 -4.15 -6.48 6.45
N HIS A 93 -4.93 -6.85 5.45
CA HIS A 93 -5.26 -6.06 4.26
C HIS A 93 -6.67 -5.50 4.33
N ALA A 94 -7.04 -4.93 5.48
CA ALA A 94 -8.31 -4.26 5.70
C ALA A 94 -8.14 -2.75 5.90
N ARG A 95 -9.22 -2.00 5.75
CA ARG A 95 -9.30 -0.57 6.11
C ARG A 95 -8.95 -0.38 7.57
N GLU A 96 -9.40 -1.31 8.40
CA GLU A 96 -9.03 -1.45 9.81
C GLU A 96 -8.39 -2.82 10.05
N PRO A 97 -7.05 -2.94 9.88
CA PRO A 97 -6.37 -4.21 10.12
C PRO A 97 -6.54 -4.68 11.56
N ALA A 98 -6.79 -5.97 11.73
CA ALA A 98 -7.00 -6.61 13.03
C ALA A 98 -5.77 -7.39 13.52
N TRP A 99 -4.65 -7.31 12.79
CA TRP A 99 -3.39 -7.96 13.16
C TRP A 99 -2.50 -7.03 13.99
N ASP A 100 -1.97 -7.53 15.11
CA ASP A 100 -1.14 -6.74 16.01
C ASP A 100 0.12 -6.19 15.32
N GLY A 101 0.42 -4.92 15.57
CA GLY A 101 1.52 -4.19 14.94
C GLY A 101 1.25 -3.69 13.51
N ILE A 102 0.07 -3.93 12.93
CA ILE A 102 -0.33 -3.38 11.62
C ILE A 102 -1.38 -2.28 11.82
N GLY A 103 -0.97 -1.02 11.69
CA GLY A 103 -1.89 0.13 11.84
C GLY A 103 -2.60 0.54 10.55
N THR A 104 -2.15 0.09 9.38
CA THR A 104 -2.75 0.35 8.07
C THR A 104 -2.47 -0.82 7.15
N ALA A 105 -3.36 -1.09 6.21
CA ALA A 105 -3.15 -2.10 5.18
C ALA A 105 -1.76 -1.96 4.52
N PRO A 106 -0.92 -3.02 4.52
CA PRO A 106 0.39 -2.97 3.91
C PRO A 106 0.29 -2.60 2.43
N LYS A 107 1.08 -1.61 2.00
CA LYS A 107 1.09 -1.06 0.64
C LYS A 107 -0.27 -0.52 0.16
N GLY A 108 -1.21 -0.26 1.08
CA GLY A 108 -2.56 0.20 0.75
C GLY A 108 -3.37 -0.79 -0.07
N VAL A 109 -3.09 -2.08 0.07
CA VAL A 109 -3.87 -3.16 -0.55
C VAL A 109 -5.00 -3.53 0.39
N LEU A 110 -6.24 -3.30 -0.05
CA LEU A 110 -7.46 -3.68 0.66
C LEU A 110 -8.03 -4.95 0.04
N LEU A 111 -8.57 -5.86 0.84
CA LEU A 111 -9.07 -7.18 0.41
C LEU A 111 -10.29 -7.59 1.24
N GLU A 112 -11.26 -6.68 1.39
CA GLU A 112 -12.46 -6.86 2.24
C GLU A 112 -13.77 -7.03 1.45
N THR A 113 -13.73 -6.81 0.14
CA THR A 113 -14.88 -6.90 -0.77
C THR A 113 -14.48 -7.61 -2.06
N GLU A 114 -15.45 -8.11 -2.80
CA GLU A 114 -15.20 -8.68 -4.14
C GLU A 114 -14.58 -7.66 -5.09
N ALA A 115 -15.01 -6.39 -5.02
CA ALA A 115 -14.42 -5.28 -5.76
C ALA A 115 -12.94 -5.10 -5.45
N ASP A 116 -12.56 -5.20 -4.17
CA ASP A 116 -11.17 -5.12 -3.73
C ASP A 116 -10.33 -6.30 -4.26
N VAL A 117 -10.89 -7.53 -4.20
CA VAL A 117 -10.25 -8.76 -4.71
C VAL A 117 -10.02 -8.66 -6.22
N ALA A 118 -11.04 -8.31 -6.99
CA ALA A 118 -10.95 -8.19 -8.45
C ALA A 118 -9.96 -7.07 -8.85
N ALA A 119 -9.96 -5.94 -8.14
CA ALA A 119 -9.03 -4.83 -8.37
C ALA A 119 -7.56 -5.24 -8.14
N HIS A 120 -7.34 -6.25 -7.29
CA HIS A 120 -6.00 -6.73 -6.93
C HIS A 120 -5.66 -8.13 -7.46
N ALA A 121 -6.45 -8.67 -8.40
CA ALA A 121 -6.29 -10.01 -8.97
C ALA A 121 -4.83 -10.36 -9.31
N LYS A 122 -4.12 -9.48 -10.03
CA LYS A 122 -2.70 -9.69 -10.38
C LYS A 122 -1.77 -9.74 -9.16
N ARG A 123 -2.00 -8.90 -8.15
CA ARG A 123 -1.17 -8.90 -6.93
C ARG A 123 -1.42 -10.17 -6.12
N ILE A 124 -2.68 -10.57 -6.00
CA ILE A 124 -3.10 -11.81 -5.32
C ILE A 124 -2.45 -13.01 -6.01
N TYR A 125 -2.59 -13.11 -7.33
CA TYR A 125 -1.94 -14.15 -8.13
C TYR A 125 -0.43 -14.21 -7.88
N LEU A 126 0.27 -13.07 -7.97
CA LEU A 126 1.71 -13.06 -7.78
C LEU A 126 2.13 -13.45 -6.36
N GLN A 127 1.47 -12.91 -5.33
CA GLN A 127 1.92 -13.07 -3.95
C GLN A 127 1.39 -14.34 -3.27
N ALA A 128 0.12 -14.69 -3.49
CA ALA A 128 -0.50 -15.85 -2.88
C ALA A 128 -0.39 -17.11 -3.76
N GLY A 129 -0.62 -16.95 -5.06
CA GLY A 129 -0.55 -18.07 -6.00
C GLY A 129 0.88 -18.46 -6.39
N LEU A 130 1.64 -17.53 -6.97
CA LEU A 130 2.91 -17.86 -7.64
C LEU A 130 4.12 -17.93 -6.70
N THR A 131 4.29 -16.95 -5.80
CA THR A 131 5.48 -16.88 -4.94
C THR A 131 5.26 -17.43 -3.54
N HIS A 132 4.01 -17.68 -3.15
CA HIS A 132 3.61 -18.08 -1.81
C HIS A 132 4.08 -17.11 -0.70
N ALA A 133 4.36 -15.86 -1.06
CA ALA A 133 4.75 -14.82 -0.11
C ALA A 133 3.59 -14.44 0.83
N MET A 134 2.35 -14.68 0.41
CA MET A 134 1.14 -14.41 1.19
C MET A 134 0.23 -15.65 1.25
N PRO A 135 -0.52 -15.85 2.35
CA PRO A 135 -0.25 -15.25 3.65
C PRO A 135 1.16 -15.65 4.15
N PRO A 136 1.82 -14.82 4.98
CA PRO A 136 3.11 -15.18 5.55
C PRO A 136 2.97 -16.46 6.38
N PRO A 137 3.93 -17.41 6.31
CA PRO A 137 3.83 -18.67 7.05
C PRO A 137 3.69 -18.53 8.56
N SER A 138 4.14 -17.40 9.12
CA SER A 138 4.00 -17.07 10.53
C SER A 138 2.60 -16.59 10.93
N ALA A 139 1.76 -16.22 9.96
CA ALA A 139 0.45 -15.61 10.20
C ALA A 139 -0.70 -16.58 9.90
N SER A 140 -0.69 -17.22 8.73
CA SER A 140 -1.72 -18.20 8.35
C SER A 140 -1.14 -19.27 7.43
N PHE A 141 -1.65 -20.49 7.56
CA PHE A 141 -1.40 -21.56 6.60
C PHE A 141 -2.51 -21.56 5.55
N MET A 142 -2.12 -21.52 4.28
CA MET A 142 -3.02 -21.63 3.14
C MET A 142 -2.64 -22.86 2.34
N GLU A 143 -3.63 -23.71 2.07
CA GLU A 143 -3.42 -25.03 1.48
C GLU A 143 -2.92 -24.89 0.03
N PRO A 144 -2.12 -25.86 -0.47
CA PRO A 144 -1.69 -25.87 -1.88
C PRO A 144 -2.86 -25.78 -2.86
N GLU A 145 -3.99 -26.39 -2.52
CA GLU A 145 -5.21 -26.42 -3.31
C GLU A 145 -5.84 -25.02 -3.44
N ASP A 146 -5.91 -24.27 -2.35
CA ASP A 146 -6.37 -22.86 -2.34
C ASP A 146 -5.50 -21.98 -3.24
N ARG A 147 -4.18 -22.19 -3.19
CA ARG A 147 -3.22 -21.47 -4.04
C ARG A 147 -3.42 -21.83 -5.50
N ALA A 148 -3.65 -23.11 -5.80
CA ALA A 148 -3.93 -23.57 -7.14
C ALA A 148 -5.24 -22.98 -7.69
N ALA A 149 -6.29 -22.84 -6.86
CA ALA A 149 -7.53 -22.17 -7.24
C ALA A 149 -7.30 -20.71 -7.62
N ILE A 150 -6.53 -19.96 -6.81
CA ILE A 150 -6.13 -18.57 -7.11
C ILE A 150 -5.39 -18.47 -8.45
N VAL A 151 -4.46 -19.40 -8.70
CA VAL A 151 -3.69 -19.45 -9.96
C VAL A 151 -4.59 -19.75 -11.15
N ALA A 152 -5.46 -20.75 -11.04
CA ALA A 152 -6.36 -21.17 -12.11
C ALA A 152 -7.33 -20.05 -12.49
N TRP A 153 -8.00 -19.45 -11.49
CA TRP A 153 -8.89 -18.31 -11.68
C TRP A 153 -8.19 -17.14 -12.39
N TYR A 154 -7.01 -16.74 -11.92
CA TYR A 154 -6.31 -15.61 -12.53
C TYR A 154 -5.88 -15.90 -13.98
N LEU A 155 -5.38 -17.11 -14.27
CA LEU A 155 -4.91 -17.46 -15.60
C LEU A 155 -6.06 -17.58 -16.59
N ASP A 156 -7.18 -18.20 -16.20
CA ASP A 156 -8.39 -18.29 -17.02
C ASP A 156 -8.93 -16.89 -17.34
N ALA A 157 -9.04 -16.05 -16.31
CA ALA A 157 -9.45 -14.67 -16.47
C ALA A 157 -8.43 -13.84 -17.26
N ALA A 158 -7.12 -14.10 -17.22
CA ALA A 158 -6.12 -13.28 -17.90
C ALA A 158 -6.02 -13.57 -19.41
N GLY A 159 -6.28 -14.81 -19.85
CA GLY A 159 -6.15 -15.26 -21.23
C GLY A 159 -4.74 -15.70 -21.59
#